data_AF-A0A6B3FP13-F1
#
_entry.id   AF-A0A6B3FP13-F1
#
_cell.length_a   1.000
_cell.length_b   1.000
_cell.length_c   1.000
_cell.angle_alpha   90.00
_cell.angle_beta   90.00
_cell.angle_gamma   90.00
#
_symmetry.space_group_name_H-M   'P 1'
#
loop_
_entity.id
_entity.type
_entity.pdbx_description
1 polymer ?
#
loop_
_entity_poly.entity_id
_entity_poly.type
_entity_poly.pdbx_seq_one_letter_code
_entity_poly.pdbx_strand_id
1 'polypeptide(L)'
;AWRGPLGKRWPGILERLEKVPAGDYPTASLPNDAAHGAWLYRDNVRARLSRPRPDAYAHAPVQLITPTGDSFLSERLYDGLEDWVPTLVRRSLPAKHWVPRTRPDQLASWIDEFVTANESAARDGGPVQRTVAPGPYAERFGGQLVLVTGAASGIGRAT
;
A
#
# COMPACT_ATOMS: atom_id res chain seq x y z
N ALA A 1 -15.46 14.91 13.95
CA ALA A 1 -14.88 15.67 12.83
C ALA A 1 -15.36 15.14 11.46
N TRP A 2 -15.10 13.88 11.11
CA TRP A 2 -15.47 13.29 9.81
C TRP A 2 -16.97 13.19 9.52
N ARG A 3 -17.79 12.81 10.51
CA ARG A 3 -19.27 12.83 10.41
C ARG A 3 -19.89 14.25 10.36
N GLY A 4 -19.06 15.29 10.36
CA GLY A 4 -19.46 16.69 10.41
C GLY A 4 -19.10 17.48 9.14
N PRO A 5 -18.90 18.81 9.24
CA PRO A 5 -18.65 19.69 8.08
C PRO A 5 -17.41 19.31 7.26
N LEU A 6 -16.40 18.72 7.89
CA LEU A 6 -15.17 18.29 7.24
C LEU A 6 -15.42 17.20 6.20
N GLY A 7 -16.18 16.15 6.56
CA GLY A 7 -16.52 15.07 5.62
C GLY A 7 -17.35 15.54 4.43
N LYS A 8 -18.22 16.53 4.63
CA LYS A 8 -19.02 17.13 3.54
C LYS A 8 -18.18 17.96 2.56
N ARG A 9 -17.11 18.61 3.02
CA ARG A 9 -16.26 19.48 2.19
C ARG A 9 -15.07 18.74 1.57
N TRP A 10 -14.69 17.60 2.12
CA TRP A 10 -13.56 16.79 1.66
C TRP A 10 -13.55 16.46 0.16
N PRO A 11 -14.69 16.09 -0.49
CA PRO A 11 -14.70 15.79 -1.92
C PRO A 11 -14.18 16.95 -2.78
N GLY A 12 -14.67 18.16 -2.53
CA GLY A 12 -14.24 19.36 -3.25
C GLY A 12 -12.81 19.80 -2.90
N ILE A 13 -12.29 19.42 -1.73
CA ILE A 13 -10.88 19.62 -1.37
C ILE A 13 -10.00 18.70 -2.21
N LEU A 14 -10.36 17.42 -2.35
CA LEU A 14 -9.61 16.46 -3.18
C LEU A 14 -9.60 16.84 -4.67
N GLU A 15 -10.74 17.28 -5.19
CA GLU A 15 -10.81 17.73 -6.59
C GLU A 15 -9.87 18.92 -6.83
N ARG A 16 -9.90 19.93 -5.96
CA ARG A 16 -9.09 21.16 -6.13
C ARG A 16 -7.61 20.95 -5.83
N LEU A 17 -7.31 20.32 -4.70
CA LEU A 17 -5.94 20.19 -4.22
C LEU A 17 -5.24 18.99 -4.84
N GLU A 18 -5.93 17.88 -5.00
CA GLU A 18 -5.33 16.61 -5.45
C GLU A 18 -5.61 16.29 -6.92
N LYS A 19 -6.39 17.15 -7.61
CA LYS A 19 -6.80 16.98 -9.02
C LYS A 19 -7.47 15.63 -9.29
N VAL A 20 -8.15 15.08 -8.28
CA VAL A 20 -8.90 13.83 -8.40
C VAL A 20 -10.15 14.10 -9.24
N PRO A 21 -10.39 13.35 -10.33
CA PRO A 21 -11.59 13.54 -11.14
C PRO A 21 -12.86 13.37 -10.30
N ALA A 22 -13.81 14.28 -10.47
CA ALA A 22 -15.16 14.12 -9.95
C ALA A 22 -15.85 12.90 -10.61
N GLY A 23 -16.64 12.16 -9.84
CA GLY A 23 -17.31 10.94 -10.28
C GLY A 23 -18.00 10.25 -9.10
N ASP A 24 -18.15 8.92 -9.17
CA ASP A 24 -18.85 8.12 -8.14
C ASP A 24 -18.13 8.08 -6.78
N TYR A 25 -16.92 8.65 -6.70
CA TYR A 25 -16.14 8.77 -5.49
C TYR A 25 -15.78 10.24 -5.22
N PRO A 26 -15.86 10.68 -3.95
CA PRO A 26 -16.21 9.89 -2.76
C PRO A 26 -17.68 9.53 -2.64
N THR A 27 -17.95 8.33 -2.12
CA THR A 27 -19.29 7.78 -1.92
C THR A 27 -20.00 8.47 -0.76
N ALA A 28 -21.32 8.29 -0.66
CA ALA A 28 -22.13 8.81 0.44
C ALA A 28 -21.68 8.27 1.82
N SER A 29 -20.97 7.14 1.87
CA SER A 29 -20.44 6.54 3.09
C SER A 29 -19.17 7.21 3.60
N LEU A 30 -18.51 8.10 2.83
CA LEU A 30 -17.24 8.73 3.19
C LEU A 30 -17.16 9.25 4.64
N PRO A 31 -18.16 9.96 5.20
CA PRO A 31 -18.07 10.46 6.57
C PRO A 31 -17.96 9.34 7.62
N ASN A 32 -18.60 8.20 7.37
CA ASN A 32 -18.53 7.01 8.22
C ASN A 32 -17.24 6.23 7.96
N ASP A 33 -16.87 6.04 6.69
CA ASP A 33 -15.65 5.31 6.32
C ASP A 33 -14.40 6.03 6.84
N ALA A 34 -14.33 7.35 6.73
CA ALA A 34 -13.23 8.14 7.27
C ALA A 34 -13.20 8.15 8.80
N ALA A 35 -14.38 8.14 9.46
CA ALA A 35 -14.46 8.02 10.91
C ALA A 35 -13.97 6.64 11.40
N HIS A 36 -14.33 5.56 10.70
CA HIS A 36 -13.83 4.21 10.99
C HIS A 36 -12.34 4.07 10.65
N GLY A 37 -11.89 4.65 9.54
CA GLY A 37 -10.49 4.68 9.14
C GLY A 37 -9.58 5.34 10.17
N ALA A 38 -10.06 6.33 10.92
CA ALA A 38 -9.31 6.94 12.03
C ALA A 38 -8.93 5.94 13.13
N TRP A 39 -9.71 4.86 13.33
CA TRP A 39 -9.38 3.82 14.30
C TRP A 39 -8.15 3.02 13.87
N LEU A 40 -7.90 2.85 12.57
CA LEU A 40 -6.69 2.20 12.06
C LEU A 40 -5.42 2.93 12.52
N TYR A 41 -5.42 4.26 12.48
CA TYR A 41 -4.29 5.06 12.97
C TYR A 41 -4.09 4.85 14.47
N ARG A 42 -5.19 4.90 15.23
CA ARG A 42 -5.15 4.73 16.69
C ARG A 42 -4.59 3.37 17.09
N ASP A 43 -4.96 2.32 16.36
CA ASP A 43 -4.61 0.95 16.68
C ASP A 43 -3.20 0.58 16.17
N ASN A 44 -2.71 1.19 15.08
CA ASN A 44 -1.43 0.82 14.45
C ASN A 44 -0.27 1.79 14.70
N VAL A 45 -0.52 3.12 14.72
CA VAL A 45 0.56 4.11 14.69
C VAL A 45 1.20 4.30 16.06
N ARG A 46 0.40 4.50 17.11
CA ARG A 46 0.92 4.83 18.45
C ARG A 46 1.87 3.76 18.99
N ALA A 47 1.49 2.49 18.85
CA ALA A 47 2.30 1.38 19.33
C ALA A 47 3.63 1.27 18.56
N ARG A 48 3.61 1.47 17.24
CA ARG A 48 4.81 1.33 16.39
C ARG A 48 5.76 2.51 16.49
N LEU A 49 5.25 3.72 16.72
CA LEU A 49 6.11 4.88 17.01
C LEU A 49 6.75 4.80 18.40
N SER A 50 6.06 4.25 19.39
CA SER A 50 6.62 4.12 20.75
C SER A 50 7.56 2.92 20.91
N ARG A 51 7.35 1.86 20.13
CA ARG A 51 8.19 0.66 20.11
C ARG A 51 8.41 0.18 18.67
N PRO A 52 9.32 0.84 17.92
CA PRO A 52 9.70 0.40 16.59
C PRO A 52 10.25 -1.03 16.61
N ARG A 53 10.00 -1.78 15.53
CA ARG A 53 10.54 -3.12 15.37
C ARG A 53 11.96 -3.03 14.80
N PRO A 54 12.95 -3.74 15.37
CA PRO A 54 14.30 -3.81 14.82
C PRO A 54 14.44 -4.84 13.68
N ASP A 55 13.38 -5.60 13.40
CA ASP A 55 13.36 -6.76 12.51
C ASP A 55 12.35 -6.62 11.36
N ALA A 56 12.01 -5.39 10.97
CA ALA A 56 10.97 -5.09 9.99
C ALA A 56 11.43 -5.27 8.52
N TYR A 57 12.20 -6.33 8.24
CA TYR A 57 12.74 -6.58 6.91
C TYR A 57 11.66 -7.13 5.96
N ALA A 58 11.66 -6.66 4.71
CA ALA A 58 10.82 -7.22 3.68
C ALA A 58 11.38 -8.55 3.19
N HIS A 59 10.53 -9.58 3.13
CA HIS A 59 10.89 -10.91 2.63
C HIS A 59 10.49 -11.14 1.17
N ALA A 60 9.71 -10.23 0.60
CA ALA A 60 9.29 -10.24 -0.80
C ALA A 60 9.94 -9.05 -1.53
N PRO A 61 10.14 -9.14 -2.86
CA PRO A 61 10.50 -7.99 -3.68
C PRO A 61 9.50 -6.85 -3.49
N VAL A 62 10.00 -5.61 -3.40
CA VAL A 62 9.17 -4.42 -3.22
C VAL A 62 9.41 -3.42 -4.34
N GLN A 63 8.33 -2.89 -4.90
CA GLN A 63 8.36 -1.66 -5.70
C GLN A 63 7.79 -0.51 -4.88
N LEU A 64 8.60 0.53 -4.63
CA LEU A 64 8.15 1.80 -4.07
C LEU A 64 7.87 2.78 -5.21
N ILE A 65 6.64 3.26 -5.30
CA ILE A 65 6.23 4.30 -6.24
C ILE A 65 5.93 5.57 -5.46
N THR A 66 6.73 6.62 -5.68
CA THR A 66 6.67 7.86 -4.89
C THR A 66 6.14 9.04 -5.71
N PRO A 67 4.95 9.58 -5.38
CA PRO A 67 4.52 10.87 -5.90
C PRO A 67 5.34 12.02 -5.30
N THR A 68 6.10 12.75 -6.12
CA THR A 68 6.98 13.83 -5.63
C THR A 68 6.23 15.10 -5.21
N GLY A 69 4.93 15.20 -5.50
CA GLY A 69 4.05 16.31 -5.12
C GLY A 69 3.03 15.93 -4.04
N ASP A 70 3.27 14.87 -3.28
CA ASP A 70 2.39 14.41 -2.21
C ASP A 70 2.41 15.38 -1.02
N SER A 71 1.23 15.88 -0.64
CA SER A 71 1.07 16.80 0.50
C SER A 71 0.99 16.11 1.86
N PHE A 72 0.85 14.78 1.89
CA PHE A 72 0.61 13.97 3.08
C PHE A 72 1.84 13.15 3.47
N LEU A 73 2.55 12.58 2.49
CA LEU A 73 3.72 11.72 2.72
C LEU A 73 4.93 12.25 1.95
N SER A 74 5.89 12.83 2.68
CA SER A 74 7.15 13.31 2.08
C SER A 74 8.03 12.13 1.63
N GLU A 75 8.80 12.35 0.56
CA GLU A 75 9.83 11.41 0.08
C GLU A 75 10.80 10.97 1.18
N ARG A 76 11.10 11.87 2.13
CA ARG A 76 11.99 11.62 3.27
C ARG A 76 11.52 10.49 4.19
N LEU A 77 10.23 10.14 4.15
CA LEU A 77 9.71 9.00 4.92
C LEU A 77 10.35 7.68 4.47
N TYR A 78 10.85 7.63 3.23
CA TYR A 78 11.41 6.44 2.60
C TYR A 78 12.94 6.45 2.56
N ASP A 79 13.59 7.39 3.24
CA ASP A 79 15.05 7.43 3.36
C ASP A 79 15.53 6.19 4.14
N GLY A 80 16.58 5.52 3.64
CA GLY A 80 17.14 4.31 4.25
C GLY A 80 16.25 3.06 4.11
N LEU A 81 15.19 3.08 3.28
CA LEU A 81 14.32 1.91 3.08
C LEU A 81 15.10 0.69 2.53
N GLU A 82 16.17 0.92 1.78
CA GLU A 82 17.09 -0.12 1.28
C GLU A 82 17.71 -0.97 2.40
N ASP A 83 17.90 -0.42 3.60
CA ASP A 83 18.41 -1.18 4.74
C ASP A 83 17.41 -2.26 5.20
N TRP A 84 16.12 -2.04 4.94
CA TRP A 84 15.03 -2.91 5.37
C TRP A 84 14.47 -3.76 4.22
N VAL A 85 14.80 -3.43 2.98
CA VAL A 85 14.20 -4.03 1.79
C VAL A 85 15.32 -4.49 0.85
N PRO A 86 15.79 -5.74 0.98
CA PRO A 86 16.93 -6.24 0.22
C PRO A 86 16.72 -6.20 -1.30
N THR A 87 15.47 -6.38 -1.75
CA THR A 87 15.09 -6.32 -3.16
C THR A 87 14.11 -5.17 -3.37
N LEU A 88 14.66 -3.97 -3.63
CA LEU A 88 13.89 -2.74 -3.77
C LEU A 88 14.03 -2.14 -5.18
N VAL A 89 12.89 -1.87 -5.82
CA VAL A 89 12.79 -1.04 -7.02
C VAL A 89 12.12 0.26 -6.64
N ARG A 90 12.73 1.41 -6.96
CA ARG A 90 12.14 2.74 -6.73
C ARG A 90 11.71 3.38 -8.04
N ARG A 91 10.51 3.95 -8.06
CA ARG A 91 9.97 4.77 -9.15
C ARG A 91 9.43 6.06 -8.56
N SER A 92 9.67 7.19 -9.20
CA SER A 92 9.08 8.47 -8.80
C SER A 92 8.31 9.09 -9.96
N LEU A 93 7.26 9.84 -9.65
CA LEU A 93 6.51 10.57 -10.67
C LEU A 93 6.03 11.94 -10.16
N PRO A 94 5.97 12.96 -11.04
CA PRO A 94 5.44 14.27 -10.72
C PRO A 94 3.90 14.22 -10.63
N ALA A 95 3.41 13.67 -9.52
CA ALA A 95 2.00 13.54 -9.19
C ALA A 95 1.76 13.85 -7.70
N LYS A 96 0.48 13.95 -7.32
CA LYS A 96 0.05 14.17 -5.94
C LYS A 96 -0.35 12.85 -5.28
N HIS A 97 -0.93 12.89 -4.08
CA HIS A 97 -1.17 11.71 -3.24
C HIS A 97 -2.05 10.66 -3.92
N TRP A 98 -3.04 11.09 -4.70
CA TRP A 98 -4.04 10.21 -5.32
C TRP A 98 -3.60 9.68 -6.70
N VAL A 99 -2.36 9.21 -6.80
CA VAL A 99 -1.82 8.62 -8.05
C VAL A 99 -2.72 7.52 -8.62
N PRO A 100 -3.27 6.57 -7.82
CA PRO A 100 -4.17 5.53 -8.33
C PRO A 100 -5.37 6.06 -9.11
N ARG A 101 -5.82 7.28 -8.80
CA ARG A 101 -6.98 7.91 -9.43
C ARG A 101 -6.62 8.87 -10.56
N THR A 102 -5.41 9.40 -10.56
CA THR A 102 -4.98 10.44 -11.51
C THR A 102 -4.06 9.91 -12.61
N ARG A 103 -3.34 8.80 -12.36
CA ARG A 103 -2.40 8.16 -13.29
C ARG A 103 -2.55 6.61 -13.27
N PRO A 104 -3.76 6.05 -13.43
CA PRO A 104 -3.99 4.61 -13.33
C PRO A 104 -3.16 3.81 -14.35
N ASP A 105 -3.07 4.27 -15.59
CA ASP A 105 -2.35 3.55 -16.67
C ASP A 105 -0.85 3.44 -16.38
N GLN A 106 -0.25 4.51 -15.84
CA GLN A 106 1.17 4.51 -15.48
C GLN A 106 1.46 3.52 -14.35
N LEU A 107 0.58 3.48 -13.34
CA LEU A 107 0.72 2.53 -12.24
C LEU A 107 0.52 1.10 -12.72
N ALA A 108 -0.50 0.84 -13.53
CA ALA A 108 -0.76 -0.48 -14.10
C ALA A 108 0.45 -0.99 -14.90
N SER A 109 1.03 -0.14 -15.76
CA SER A 109 2.24 -0.47 -16.52
C SER A 109 3.44 -0.80 -15.61
N TRP A 110 3.72 -0.01 -14.58
CA TRP A 110 4.85 -0.28 -13.69
C TRP A 110 4.65 -1.51 -12.80
N ILE A 111 3.40 -1.80 -12.42
CA ILE A 111 3.04 -3.01 -11.69
C ILE A 111 3.24 -4.23 -12.60
N ASP A 112 2.79 -4.16 -13.86
CA ASP A 112 2.95 -5.25 -14.84
C ASP A 112 4.43 -5.54 -15.14
N GLU A 113 5.24 -4.50 -15.36
CA GLU A 113 6.70 -4.62 -15.50
C GLU A 113 7.32 -5.30 -14.28
N PHE A 114 6.91 -4.89 -13.07
CA PHE A 114 7.45 -5.45 -11.83
C PHE A 114 7.09 -6.92 -11.66
N VAL A 115 5.84 -7.28 -11.91
CA VAL A 115 5.38 -8.67 -11.83
C VAL A 115 6.14 -9.51 -12.86
N THR A 116 6.19 -9.08 -14.12
CA THR A 116 6.87 -9.79 -15.20
C THR A 116 8.35 -10.03 -14.88
N ALA A 117 9.05 -9.02 -14.35
CA ALA A 117 10.45 -9.15 -13.97
C ALA A 117 10.67 -10.16 -12.84
N ASN A 118 9.83 -10.13 -11.80
CA ASN A 118 9.97 -11.03 -10.64
C ASN A 118 9.56 -12.47 -10.97
N GLU A 119 8.55 -12.67 -11.81
CA GLU A 119 8.17 -14.00 -12.28
C GLU A 119 9.23 -14.62 -13.17
N SER A 120 9.85 -13.81 -14.06
CA SER A 120 10.95 -14.29 -14.91
C SER A 120 12.16 -14.67 -14.06
N ALA A 121 12.56 -13.81 -13.11
CA ALA A 121 13.62 -14.11 -12.16
C ALA A 121 13.34 -15.39 -11.33
N ALA A 122 12.09 -15.62 -10.92
CA ALA A 122 11.72 -16.84 -10.21
C ALA A 122 11.85 -18.11 -11.07
N ARG A 123 11.52 -18.03 -12.37
CA ARG A 123 11.68 -19.13 -13.33
C ARG A 123 13.16 -19.42 -13.63
N ASP A 124 13.98 -18.38 -13.68
CA ASP A 124 15.41 -18.47 -13.98
C ASP A 124 16.28 -18.84 -12.76
N GLY A 125 15.66 -19.15 -11.62
CA GLY A 125 16.35 -19.58 -10.40
C GLY A 125 16.96 -18.44 -9.58
N GLY A 126 16.47 -17.21 -9.76
CA GLY A 126 16.79 -16.08 -8.89
C GLY A 126 16.48 -16.38 -7.42
N PRO A 127 17.07 -15.63 -6.46
CA PRO A 127 16.99 -15.94 -5.04
C PRO A 127 15.58 -15.67 -4.51
N VAL A 128 14.66 -16.60 -4.79
CA VAL A 128 13.41 -16.73 -4.06
C VAL A 128 13.82 -17.28 -2.70
N GLN A 129 13.85 -16.43 -1.67
CA GLN A 129 13.86 -16.92 -0.31
C GLN A 129 12.59 -17.75 -0.16
N ARG A 130 12.75 -19.07 -0.23
CA ARG A 130 11.67 -20.03 -0.09
C ARG A 130 11.30 -20.07 1.39
N THR A 131 10.64 -19.02 1.87
CA THR A 131 9.97 -19.03 3.17
C THR A 131 8.77 -19.95 3.05
N VAL A 132 9.03 -21.25 3.20
CA VAL A 132 7.97 -22.22 3.47
C VAL A 132 7.49 -21.91 4.88
N ALA A 133 6.37 -21.18 4.99
CA ALA A 133 5.69 -21.06 6.28
C ALA A 133 5.28 -22.47 6.71
N PRO A 134 5.76 -23.00 7.84
CA PRO A 134 5.28 -24.30 8.31
C PRO A 134 3.86 -24.16 8.85
N GLY A 135 2.95 -25.06 8.46
CA GLY A 135 1.61 -25.14 9.04
C GLY A 135 0.53 -25.64 8.07
N PRO A 136 -0.63 -26.06 8.59
CA PRO A 136 -1.70 -26.70 7.82
C PRO A 136 -2.29 -25.80 6.71
N TYR A 137 -2.16 -24.47 6.85
CA TYR A 137 -2.64 -23.52 5.85
C TYR A 137 -1.65 -23.31 4.69
N ALA A 138 -0.36 -23.60 4.88
CA ALA A 138 0.63 -23.46 3.82
C ALA A 138 0.50 -24.56 2.76
N GLU A 139 0.13 -25.78 3.19
CA GLU A 139 -0.15 -26.90 2.27
C GLU A 139 -1.41 -26.64 1.44
N ARG A 140 -2.43 -25.99 2.01
CA ARG A 140 -3.71 -25.74 1.36
C ARG A 140 -3.61 -24.89 0.09
N PHE A 141 -2.66 -23.97 0.03
CA PHE A 141 -2.50 -23.03 -1.09
C PHE A 141 -1.21 -23.27 -1.91
N GLY A 142 -0.49 -24.36 -1.63
CA GLY A 142 0.71 -24.73 -2.39
C GLY A 142 0.41 -24.91 -3.87
N GLY A 143 1.12 -24.19 -4.74
CA GLY A 143 0.96 -24.28 -6.19
C GLY A 143 -0.24 -23.52 -6.77
N GLN A 144 -0.93 -22.70 -5.97
CA GLN A 144 -2.07 -21.88 -6.42
C GLN A 144 -1.70 -20.39 -6.47
N LEU A 145 -2.17 -19.68 -7.49
CA LEU A 145 -2.18 -18.22 -7.49
C LEU A 145 -3.30 -17.73 -6.57
N VAL A 146 -2.93 -17.03 -5.49
CA VAL A 146 -3.90 -16.50 -4.51
C VAL A 146 -3.88 -14.98 -4.54
N LEU A 147 -5.03 -14.37 -4.84
CA LEU A 147 -5.24 -12.93 -4.74
C LEU A 147 -5.63 -12.57 -3.30
N VAL A 148 -4.70 -12.00 -2.54
CA VAL A 148 -4.97 -11.43 -1.21
C VAL A 148 -5.32 -9.96 -1.37
N THR A 149 -6.61 -9.63 -1.29
CA THR A 149 -7.05 -8.24 -1.12
C THR A 149 -7.39 -7.99 0.35
N GLY A 150 -6.88 -6.91 0.93
CA GLY A 150 -7.15 -6.58 2.31
C GLY A 150 -6.90 -5.11 2.62
N ALA A 151 -7.96 -4.40 2.98
CA ALA A 151 -7.85 -3.24 3.86
C ALA A 151 -7.64 -3.76 5.29
N ALA A 152 -6.68 -3.17 6.00
CA ALA A 152 -6.13 -3.70 7.26
C ALA A 152 -7.18 -3.96 8.36
N SER A 153 -7.60 -5.22 8.51
CA SER A 153 -7.92 -5.86 9.81
C SER A 153 -8.27 -7.34 9.57
N GLY A 154 -7.30 -8.27 9.66
CA GLY A 154 -7.66 -9.69 9.64
C GLY A 154 -6.67 -10.69 9.07
N ILE A 155 -5.42 -10.33 8.80
CA ILE A 155 -4.41 -11.34 8.47
C ILE A 155 -4.14 -12.18 9.74
N GLY A 156 -4.62 -13.44 9.75
CA GLY A 156 -4.31 -14.45 10.77
C GLY A 156 -5.29 -14.59 11.94
N ARG A 157 -6.50 -14.01 11.90
CA ARG A 157 -7.52 -14.16 12.97
C ARG A 157 -8.88 -14.72 12.54
N ALA A 158 -8.90 -15.51 11.48
CA ALA A 158 -10.00 -16.44 11.24
C ALA A 158 -9.39 -17.83 11.02
N THR A 159 -9.46 -18.66 12.06
CA THR A 159 -9.32 -20.12 11.98
C THR A 159 -10.61 -20.71 11.45
#